data_AF-A0A3D5Z6H3-F1
#
_entry.id   AF-A0A3D5Z6H3-F1
#
_cell.length_a   1.000
_cell.length_b   1.000
_cell.length_c   1.000
_cell.angle_alpha   90.00
_cell.angle_beta   90.00
_cell.angle_gamma   90.00
#
_symmetry.space_group_name_H-M   'P 1'
#
loop_
_entity.id
_entity.type
_entity.pdbx_description
1 polymer ?
#
loop_
_entity_poly.entity_id
_entity_poly.type
_entity_poly.pdbx_seq_one_letter_code
_entity_poly.pdbx_strand_id
1 'polypeptide(L)'
;MMITLEHFINNSTDYPIINEELQTLTDSQKNFLLNKLHILHKNKELLYKTHFHGLYHSEKVMLFAYLIGVKQGLSDIELEILADAGAYHDIGRQDDREDNFHGLTSARMYEEKHVFQDNPLYQNKIYFDILKAITDFHAQNDINNSNKININAFTYEIPDEYMDMYKKLANILKDADALDRKRFGNYDTAALNEKYLRFTESKELVDFSEELNKLYKEKNRVVPNLNGLESPTLEVSLHSIGNDFYKIPSIIRYGILSQSKKDEYNLNYVRNFHGGNDYYWISVVPASLYNEAKNPEAASNEFINNGIFIVSKQTPMYKPLPSNKKLTAIEQSLPYLKGEYSDEKSVYEIIEPENIVALGLTKESGDKKLSQATFLYNSLDYKDIEHKVEMICQAIDYDYQNNLAKVLEPFYKKHNEISLSYIHHEDPDATYDKTINKLMLVLNQINEIVASLVSLEYKHRLGIEPTIKDMVLMELQKCNVLEDFLYTSEEYIYRVNPLKLHKESCLSLYHE
;
A
#
# COMPACT_ATOMS: atom_id res chain seq x y z
N MET A 1 -20.93 -9.21 -5.66
CA MET A 1 -20.51 -10.52 -5.12
C MET A 1 -19.02 -10.40 -4.87
N MET A 2 -18.56 -10.68 -3.65
CA MET A 2 -17.12 -10.67 -3.37
C MET A 2 -16.46 -11.83 -4.14
N ILE A 3 -15.34 -11.56 -4.79
CA ILE A 3 -14.54 -12.53 -5.52
C ILE A 3 -13.72 -13.38 -4.54
N THR A 4 -13.80 -14.69 -4.69
CA THR A 4 -13.13 -15.70 -3.86
C THR A 4 -12.07 -16.42 -4.67
N LEU A 5 -11.30 -17.31 -4.04
CA LEU A 5 -10.31 -18.12 -4.75
C LEU A 5 -10.97 -19.01 -5.82
N GLU A 6 -12.18 -19.49 -5.54
CA GLU A 6 -12.97 -20.29 -6.49
C GLU A 6 -13.15 -19.57 -7.83
N HIS A 7 -13.37 -18.25 -7.81
CA HIS A 7 -13.46 -17.45 -9.04
C HIS A 7 -12.17 -17.48 -9.84
N PHE A 8 -11.02 -17.32 -9.17
CA PHE A 8 -9.72 -17.33 -9.84
C PHE A 8 -9.35 -18.71 -10.37
N ILE A 9 -9.72 -19.79 -9.68
CA ILE A 9 -9.54 -21.16 -10.18
C ILE A 9 -10.37 -21.39 -11.45
N ASN A 10 -11.65 -21.00 -11.43
CA ASN A 10 -12.58 -21.24 -12.53
C ASN A 10 -12.36 -20.32 -13.74
N ASN A 11 -11.84 -19.11 -13.54
CA ASN A 11 -11.65 -18.09 -14.59
C ASN A 11 -10.19 -17.67 -14.73
N SER A 12 -9.25 -18.59 -14.46
CA SER A 12 -7.82 -18.30 -14.46
C SER A 12 -7.33 -17.70 -15.78
N THR A 13 -7.90 -18.08 -16.92
CA THR A 13 -7.55 -17.57 -18.26
C THR A 13 -7.69 -16.05 -18.42
N ASP A 14 -8.50 -15.40 -17.59
CA ASP A 14 -8.68 -13.95 -17.60
C ASP A 14 -7.52 -13.21 -16.90
N TYR A 15 -6.62 -13.95 -16.25
CA TYR A 15 -5.55 -13.44 -15.39
C TYR A 15 -4.23 -14.13 -15.74
N PRO A 16 -3.40 -13.58 -16.65
CA PRO A 16 -2.23 -14.28 -17.21
C PRO A 16 -1.27 -14.89 -16.17
N ILE A 17 -0.88 -14.12 -15.15
CA ILE A 17 0.03 -14.59 -14.08
C ILE A 17 -0.63 -15.68 -13.23
N ILE A 18 -1.93 -15.54 -12.94
CA ILE A 18 -2.67 -16.56 -12.18
C ILE A 18 -2.83 -17.84 -13.00
N ASN A 19 -3.13 -17.70 -14.29
CA ASN A 19 -3.23 -18.82 -15.21
C ASN A 19 -1.93 -19.60 -15.32
N GLU A 20 -0.78 -18.90 -15.37
CA GLU A 20 0.53 -19.52 -15.50
C GLU A 20 0.78 -20.57 -14.41
N GLU A 21 0.46 -20.25 -13.16
CA GLU A 21 0.58 -21.19 -12.05
C GLU A 21 -0.58 -22.19 -11.99
N LEU A 22 -1.83 -21.76 -12.11
CA LEU A 22 -2.98 -22.66 -11.94
C LEU A 22 -3.15 -23.67 -13.08
N GLN A 23 -2.65 -23.40 -14.28
CA GLN A 23 -2.69 -24.37 -15.39
C GLN A 23 -1.72 -25.55 -15.18
N THR A 24 -0.76 -25.44 -14.26
CA THR A 24 0.14 -26.53 -13.92
C THR A 24 -0.56 -27.64 -13.12
N LEU A 25 -1.69 -27.33 -12.49
CA LEU A 25 -2.51 -28.28 -11.75
C LEU A 25 -3.37 -29.12 -12.69
N THR A 26 -3.42 -30.43 -12.41
CA THR A 26 -4.37 -31.35 -13.03
C THR A 26 -5.82 -31.04 -12.62
N ASP A 27 -6.79 -31.52 -13.40
CA ASP A 27 -8.21 -31.36 -13.06
C ASP A 27 -8.57 -31.96 -11.69
N SER A 28 -7.94 -33.08 -11.31
CA SER A 28 -8.14 -33.68 -9.98
C SER A 28 -7.66 -32.76 -8.86
N GLN A 29 -6.52 -32.11 -9.03
CA GLN A 29 -5.96 -31.18 -8.05
C GLN A 29 -6.78 -29.89 -7.94
N LYS A 30 -7.28 -29.37 -9.07
CA LYS A 30 -8.23 -28.24 -9.07
C LYS A 30 -9.53 -28.59 -8.36
N ASN A 31 -10.10 -29.76 -8.65
CA ASN A 31 -11.31 -30.25 -7.98
C ASN A 31 -11.09 -30.44 -6.48
N PHE A 32 -9.91 -30.93 -6.08
CA PHE A 32 -9.54 -31.02 -4.66
C PHE A 32 -9.57 -29.64 -3.98
N LEU A 33 -8.93 -28.63 -4.56
CA LEU A 33 -8.93 -27.27 -4.03
C LEU A 33 -10.34 -26.66 -3.96
N LEU A 34 -11.15 -26.84 -5.01
CA LEU A 34 -12.54 -26.38 -5.04
C LEU A 34 -13.39 -27.03 -3.94
N ASN A 35 -13.20 -28.32 -3.69
CA ASN A 35 -13.87 -29.02 -2.58
C ASN A 35 -13.44 -28.48 -1.22
N LYS A 36 -12.13 -28.25 -1.01
CA LYS A 36 -11.63 -27.65 0.25
C LYS A 36 -12.15 -26.21 0.44
N LEU A 37 -12.22 -25.41 -0.62
CA LEU A 37 -12.84 -24.07 -0.59
C LEU A 37 -14.32 -24.14 -0.21
N HIS A 38 -15.07 -25.07 -0.79
CA HIS A 38 -16.48 -25.26 -0.44
C HIS A 38 -16.68 -25.57 1.05
N ILE A 39 -15.84 -26.45 1.61
CA ILE A 39 -15.85 -26.79 3.04
C ILE A 39 -15.48 -25.56 3.89
N LEU A 40 -14.40 -24.86 3.52
CA LEU A 40 -13.96 -23.64 4.20
C LEU A 40 -15.07 -22.59 4.24
N HIS A 41 -15.74 -22.34 3.13
CA HIS A 41 -16.83 -21.36 3.02
C HIS A 41 -18.04 -21.74 3.85
N LYS A 42 -18.42 -23.03 3.86
CA LYS A 42 -19.49 -23.55 4.72
C LYS A 42 -19.19 -23.32 6.20
N ASN A 43 -17.92 -23.37 6.57
CA ASN A 43 -17.42 -23.26 7.93
C ASN A 43 -16.78 -21.89 8.25
N LYS A 44 -16.99 -20.86 7.40
CA LYS A 44 -16.32 -19.56 7.52
C LYS A 44 -16.56 -18.85 8.87
N GLU A 45 -17.65 -19.18 9.55
CA GLU A 45 -17.98 -18.63 10.86
C GLU A 45 -17.00 -19.06 11.97
N LEU A 46 -16.22 -20.12 11.73
CA LEU A 46 -15.15 -20.58 12.62
C LEU A 46 -13.90 -19.73 12.51
N LEU A 47 -13.70 -19.05 11.37
CA LEU A 47 -12.52 -18.26 11.07
C LEU A 47 -12.51 -16.96 11.85
N TYR A 48 -11.31 -16.42 12.05
CA TYR A 48 -11.15 -15.08 12.59
C TYR A 48 -11.78 -14.05 11.65
N LYS A 49 -12.53 -13.09 12.19
CA LYS A 49 -13.41 -12.21 11.41
C LYS A 49 -12.75 -10.86 11.14
N THR A 50 -11.66 -10.86 10.36
CA THR A 50 -10.99 -9.64 9.89
C THR A 50 -10.62 -9.74 8.42
N HIS A 51 -10.38 -8.61 7.78
CA HIS A 51 -9.91 -8.57 6.39
C HIS A 51 -8.42 -8.95 6.25
N PHE A 52 -7.66 -8.97 7.35
CA PHE A 52 -6.24 -9.31 7.34
C PHE A 52 -5.96 -10.79 7.56
N HIS A 53 -6.71 -11.44 8.45
CA HIS A 53 -6.49 -12.83 8.89
C HIS A 53 -7.77 -13.67 8.84
N GLY A 54 -8.79 -13.22 8.11
CA GLY A 54 -10.03 -13.96 7.89
C GLY A 54 -10.05 -14.75 6.60
N LEU A 55 -11.25 -14.97 6.06
CA LEU A 55 -11.50 -15.91 4.96
C LEU A 55 -10.51 -15.79 3.79
N TYR A 56 -10.22 -14.58 3.29
CA TYR A 56 -9.36 -14.41 2.13
C TYR A 56 -7.90 -14.76 2.41
N HIS A 57 -7.42 -14.47 3.61
CA HIS A 57 -6.10 -14.90 4.05
C HIS A 57 -6.04 -16.43 4.10
N SER A 58 -7.02 -17.09 4.72
CA SER A 58 -7.11 -18.55 4.77
C SER A 58 -7.18 -19.20 3.38
N GLU A 59 -7.95 -18.64 2.44
CA GLU A 59 -8.00 -19.13 1.06
C GLU A 59 -6.63 -19.10 0.37
N LYS A 60 -5.93 -17.96 0.48
CA LYS A 60 -4.62 -17.75 -0.15
C LYS A 60 -3.54 -18.62 0.48
N VAL A 61 -3.48 -18.69 1.82
CA VAL A 61 -2.49 -19.55 2.50
C VAL A 61 -2.74 -21.03 2.20
N MET A 62 -4.00 -21.48 2.17
CA MET A 62 -4.34 -22.84 1.72
C MET A 62 -3.84 -23.11 0.31
N LEU A 63 -4.05 -22.18 -0.63
CA LEU A 63 -3.56 -22.32 -2.00
C LEU A 63 -2.04 -22.38 -2.07
N PHE A 64 -1.34 -21.45 -1.42
CA PHE A 64 0.12 -21.41 -1.44
C PHE A 64 0.71 -22.69 -0.83
N ALA A 65 0.18 -23.15 0.30
CA ALA A 65 0.62 -24.40 0.93
C ALA A 65 0.42 -25.60 -0.02
N TYR A 66 -0.72 -25.67 -0.70
CA TYR A 66 -1.01 -26.72 -1.67
C TYR A 66 -0.09 -26.67 -2.90
N LEU A 67 0.11 -25.48 -3.49
CA LEU A 67 1.00 -25.31 -4.65
C LEU A 67 2.44 -25.68 -4.33
N ILE A 68 2.97 -25.21 -3.19
CA ILE A 68 4.31 -25.59 -2.72
C ILE A 68 4.37 -27.11 -2.53
N GLY A 69 3.35 -27.70 -1.90
CA GLY A 69 3.27 -29.15 -1.68
C GLY A 69 3.29 -29.96 -2.98
N VAL A 70 2.55 -29.54 -4.00
CA VAL A 70 2.53 -30.20 -5.31
C VAL A 70 3.91 -30.11 -5.97
N LYS A 71 4.54 -28.93 -5.98
CA LYS A 71 5.90 -28.76 -6.55
C LYS A 71 6.96 -29.57 -5.78
N GLN A 72 6.74 -29.75 -4.47
CA GLN A 72 7.56 -30.59 -3.59
C GLN A 72 7.30 -32.10 -3.68
N GLY A 73 6.37 -32.53 -4.55
CA GLY A 73 6.04 -33.93 -4.79
C GLY A 73 5.39 -34.65 -3.61
N LEU A 74 4.61 -33.93 -2.80
CA LEU A 74 3.91 -34.50 -1.65
C LEU A 74 2.80 -35.48 -2.06
N SER A 75 2.53 -36.46 -1.20
CA SER A 75 1.41 -37.40 -1.34
C SER A 75 0.05 -36.72 -1.09
N ASP A 76 -1.03 -37.37 -1.53
CA ASP A 76 -2.39 -36.86 -1.32
C ASP A 76 -2.72 -36.64 0.17
N ILE A 77 -2.21 -37.49 1.07
CA ILE A 77 -2.36 -37.36 2.52
C ILE A 77 -1.67 -36.08 3.02
N GLU A 78 -0.44 -35.85 2.59
CA GLU A 78 0.35 -34.67 2.98
C GLU A 78 -0.27 -33.38 2.45
N LEU A 79 -0.76 -33.39 1.20
CA LEU A 79 -1.46 -32.28 0.58
C LEU A 79 -2.78 -31.97 1.31
N GLU A 80 -3.49 -33.00 1.78
CA GLU A 80 -4.71 -32.82 2.55
C GLU A 80 -4.44 -32.15 3.91
N ILE A 81 -3.43 -32.63 4.64
CA ILE A 81 -3.01 -32.03 5.91
C ILE A 81 -2.61 -30.56 5.72
N LEU A 82 -1.84 -30.24 4.67
CA LEU A 82 -1.43 -28.87 4.38
C LEU A 82 -2.58 -27.95 4.01
N ALA A 83 -3.50 -28.42 3.16
CA ALA A 83 -4.66 -27.62 2.77
C ALA A 83 -5.54 -27.30 3.98
N ASP A 84 -5.80 -28.30 4.83
CA ASP A 84 -6.59 -28.11 6.06
C ASP A 84 -5.88 -27.20 7.06
N ALA A 85 -4.56 -27.34 7.23
CA ALA A 85 -3.78 -26.45 8.07
C ALA A 85 -3.82 -25.01 7.53
N GLY A 86 -3.52 -24.79 6.25
CA GLY A 86 -3.55 -23.46 5.64
C GLY A 86 -4.93 -22.78 5.76
N ALA A 87 -6.00 -23.55 5.59
CA ALA A 87 -7.37 -23.05 5.71
C ALA A 87 -7.76 -22.62 7.13
N TYR A 88 -7.20 -23.24 8.16
CA TYR A 88 -7.63 -23.04 9.55
C TYR A 88 -6.48 -22.71 10.53
N HIS A 89 -5.30 -22.32 10.06
CA HIS A 89 -4.15 -22.08 10.93
C HIS A 89 -4.36 -20.92 11.92
N ASP A 90 -5.24 -19.98 11.57
CA ASP A 90 -5.48 -18.72 12.27
C ASP A 90 -6.78 -18.67 13.09
N ILE A 91 -7.52 -19.79 13.21
CA ILE A 91 -8.82 -19.80 13.91
C ILE A 91 -8.75 -19.40 15.39
N GLY A 92 -7.57 -19.54 16.00
CA GLY A 92 -7.29 -19.20 17.39
C GLY A 92 -6.90 -17.75 17.64
N ARG A 93 -6.85 -16.89 16.61
CA ARG A 93 -6.53 -15.46 16.78
C ARG A 93 -7.56 -14.74 17.63
N GLN A 94 -7.08 -13.78 18.42
CA GLN A 94 -7.91 -12.89 19.25
C GLN A 94 -7.87 -11.44 18.76
N ASP A 95 -6.73 -11.02 18.19
CA ASP A 95 -6.54 -9.74 17.54
C ASP A 95 -5.59 -9.85 16.33
N ASP A 96 -5.44 -8.77 15.55
CA ASP A 96 -4.59 -8.72 14.36
C ASP A 96 -3.10 -8.43 14.67
N ARG A 97 -2.68 -8.43 15.93
CA ARG A 97 -1.26 -8.22 16.28
C ARG A 97 -0.47 -9.50 16.05
N GLU A 98 0.85 -9.31 15.89
CA GLU A 98 1.79 -10.42 15.89
C GLU A 98 1.85 -11.03 17.29
N ASP A 99 1.58 -12.33 17.38
CA ASP A 99 1.73 -13.10 18.61
C ASP A 99 2.35 -14.47 18.29
N ASN A 100 3.02 -15.08 19.27
CA ASN A 100 3.64 -16.41 19.07
C ASN A 100 2.74 -17.57 19.56
N PHE A 101 1.48 -17.31 19.92
CA PHE A 101 0.62 -18.26 20.63
C PHE A 101 -0.69 -18.59 19.90
N HIS A 102 -1.04 -17.86 18.84
CA HIS A 102 -2.25 -18.09 18.05
C HIS A 102 -2.21 -19.46 17.41
N GLY A 103 -1.06 -19.93 16.93
CA GLY A 103 -0.90 -21.30 16.44
C GLY A 103 -1.31 -22.37 17.46
N LEU A 104 -0.78 -22.30 18.69
CA LEU A 104 -1.17 -23.21 19.77
C LEU A 104 -2.69 -23.15 20.05
N THR A 105 -3.25 -21.95 20.04
CA THR A 105 -4.68 -21.74 20.27
C THR A 105 -5.52 -22.32 19.13
N SER A 106 -5.10 -22.14 17.89
CA SER A 106 -5.72 -22.72 16.69
C SER A 106 -5.69 -24.25 16.72
N ALA A 107 -4.56 -24.84 17.09
CA ALA A 107 -4.42 -26.28 17.21
C ALA A 107 -5.40 -26.88 18.25
N ARG A 108 -5.63 -26.20 19.37
CA ARG A 108 -6.63 -26.61 20.39
C ARG A 108 -8.06 -26.47 19.86
N MET A 109 -8.33 -25.43 19.09
CA MET A 109 -9.66 -25.19 18.54
C MET A 109 -10.13 -26.27 17.57
N TYR A 110 -9.23 -27.03 16.92
CA TYR A 110 -9.62 -28.16 16.08
C TYR A 110 -10.45 -29.19 16.85
N GLU A 111 -10.08 -29.45 18.10
CA GLU A 111 -10.80 -30.36 19.00
C GLU A 111 -12.03 -29.69 19.61
N GLU A 112 -11.86 -28.49 20.18
CA GLU A 112 -12.94 -27.77 20.89
C GLU A 112 -14.13 -27.42 20.00
N LYS A 113 -13.87 -27.11 18.72
CA LYS A 113 -14.91 -26.75 17.74
C LYS A 113 -15.26 -27.90 16.79
N HIS A 114 -14.71 -29.09 17.00
CA HIS A 114 -14.95 -30.28 16.17
C HIS A 114 -14.74 -30.03 14.67
N VAL A 115 -13.72 -29.23 14.30
CA VAL A 115 -13.50 -28.73 12.92
C VAL A 115 -13.39 -29.88 11.91
N PHE A 116 -12.72 -30.96 12.31
CA PHE A 116 -12.39 -32.09 11.45
C PHE A 116 -13.01 -33.41 11.89
N GLN A 117 -14.06 -33.38 12.73
CA GLN A 117 -14.66 -34.58 13.31
C GLN A 117 -15.14 -35.60 12.27
N ASP A 118 -15.68 -35.11 11.14
CA ASP A 118 -16.22 -35.94 10.06
C ASP A 118 -15.18 -36.31 8.99
N ASN A 119 -13.93 -35.84 9.10
CA ASN A 119 -12.90 -36.17 8.12
C ASN A 119 -12.25 -37.53 8.47
N PRO A 120 -12.34 -38.55 7.58
CA PRO A 120 -11.78 -39.88 7.82
C PRO A 120 -10.26 -39.90 8.04
N LEU A 121 -9.52 -38.96 7.43
CA LEU A 121 -8.06 -38.89 7.54
C LEU A 121 -7.63 -38.71 9.00
N TYR A 122 -8.31 -37.85 9.73
CA TYR A 122 -7.98 -37.49 11.11
C TYR A 122 -8.54 -38.45 12.16
N GLN A 123 -9.22 -39.52 11.74
CA GLN A 123 -9.43 -40.68 12.61
C GLN A 123 -8.11 -41.41 12.90
N ASN A 124 -7.11 -41.23 12.03
CA ASN A 124 -5.73 -41.54 12.36
C ASN A 124 -5.16 -40.44 13.27
N LYS A 125 -4.95 -40.79 14.54
CA LYS A 125 -4.41 -39.88 15.57
C LYS A 125 -3.09 -39.24 15.14
N ILE A 126 -2.20 -39.95 14.45
CA ILE A 126 -0.90 -39.43 14.04
C ILE A 126 -1.07 -38.26 13.06
N TYR A 127 -1.93 -38.40 12.05
CA TYR A 127 -2.18 -37.33 11.08
C TYR A 127 -2.86 -36.12 11.73
N PHE A 128 -3.76 -36.36 12.69
CA PHE A 128 -4.38 -35.28 13.44
C PHE A 128 -3.40 -34.54 14.35
N ASP A 129 -2.49 -35.25 15.00
CA ASP A 129 -1.43 -34.65 15.81
C ASP A 129 -0.43 -33.87 14.94
N ILE A 130 -0.12 -34.34 13.73
CA ILE A 130 0.72 -33.60 12.78
C ILE A 130 0.04 -32.32 12.32
N LEU A 131 -1.25 -32.37 11.95
CA LEU A 131 -2.03 -31.18 11.63
C LEU A 131 -1.98 -30.15 12.77
N LYS A 132 -2.19 -30.57 14.02
CA LYS A 132 -2.10 -29.70 15.19
C LYS A 132 -0.67 -29.17 15.40
N ALA A 133 0.35 -30.00 15.23
CA ALA A 133 1.75 -29.63 15.43
C ALA A 133 2.23 -28.58 14.43
N ILE A 134 1.96 -28.77 13.13
CA ILE A 134 2.33 -27.77 12.11
C ILE A 134 1.57 -26.45 12.31
N THR A 135 0.32 -26.54 12.75
CA THR A 135 -0.50 -25.37 13.11
C THR A 135 0.03 -24.66 14.35
N ASP A 136 0.52 -25.35 15.38
CA ASP A 136 1.18 -24.64 16.48
C ASP A 136 2.48 -23.99 16.01
N PHE A 137 3.29 -24.72 15.25
CA PHE A 137 4.61 -24.27 14.85
C PHE A 137 4.60 -23.02 13.96
N HIS A 138 3.58 -22.81 13.11
CA HIS A 138 3.59 -21.70 12.12
C HIS A 138 3.76 -20.32 12.80
N ALA A 139 3.15 -20.12 13.96
CA ALA A 139 3.21 -18.87 14.72
C ALA A 139 4.52 -18.67 15.49
N GLN A 140 5.33 -19.72 15.65
CA GLN A 140 6.50 -19.66 16.53
C GLN A 140 7.73 -19.07 15.84
N ASN A 141 8.34 -18.02 16.41
CA ASN A 141 9.63 -17.51 15.92
C ASN A 141 10.78 -18.52 16.10
N ASP A 142 11.24 -19.13 15.02
CA ASP A 142 12.28 -20.17 14.96
C ASP A 142 13.65 -19.66 14.45
N ILE A 143 13.74 -18.39 14.03
CA ILE A 143 14.93 -17.81 13.39
C ILE A 143 16.20 -17.99 14.25
N ASN A 144 16.07 -17.80 15.56
CA ASN A 144 17.19 -17.87 16.51
C ASN A 144 17.24 -19.19 17.32
N ASN A 145 16.37 -20.16 17.01
CA ASN A 145 16.33 -21.43 17.72
C ASN A 145 15.83 -22.56 16.81
N SER A 146 16.76 -23.14 16.06
CA SER A 146 16.51 -24.26 15.16
C SER A 146 15.97 -25.51 15.86
N ASN A 147 16.11 -25.64 17.19
CA ASN A 147 15.56 -26.76 17.94
C ASN A 147 14.07 -26.62 18.25
N LYS A 148 13.44 -25.46 18.02
CA LYS A 148 11.99 -25.28 18.27
C LYS A 148 11.12 -26.29 17.55
N ILE A 149 11.44 -26.60 16.30
CA ILE A 149 10.69 -27.58 15.50
C ILE A 149 10.74 -28.97 16.13
N ASN A 150 11.89 -29.38 16.68
CA ASN A 150 12.02 -30.67 17.37
C ASN A 150 11.29 -30.66 18.73
N ILE A 151 11.29 -29.54 19.45
CA ILE A 151 10.55 -29.40 20.72
C ILE A 151 9.03 -29.47 20.49
N ASN A 152 8.55 -28.80 19.44
CA ASN A 152 7.13 -28.87 19.05
C ASN A 152 6.75 -30.30 18.65
N ALA A 153 7.53 -30.97 17.81
CA ALA A 153 7.32 -32.39 17.48
C ALA A 153 7.23 -33.28 18.73
N PHE A 154 8.13 -33.08 19.70
CA PHE A 154 8.11 -33.83 20.96
C PHE A 154 6.84 -33.55 21.78
N THR A 155 6.37 -32.29 21.81
CA THR A 155 5.17 -31.88 22.53
C THR A 155 3.90 -32.54 21.98
N TYR A 156 3.86 -32.76 20.67
CA TYR A 156 2.76 -33.44 19.98
C TYR A 156 2.99 -34.96 19.82
N GLU A 157 4.04 -35.50 20.46
CA GLU A 157 4.37 -36.94 20.42
C GLU A 157 4.52 -37.50 18.99
N ILE A 158 5.06 -36.69 18.06
CA ILE A 158 5.25 -37.10 16.67
C ILE A 158 6.29 -38.24 16.62
N PRO A 159 5.95 -39.42 16.08
CA PRO A 159 6.89 -40.54 16.01
C PRO A 159 8.05 -40.24 15.05
N ASP A 160 9.22 -40.84 15.33
CA ASP A 160 10.45 -40.60 14.54
C ASP A 160 10.26 -40.88 13.04
N GLU A 161 9.47 -41.90 12.68
CA GLU A 161 9.17 -42.26 11.27
C GLU A 161 8.34 -41.21 10.52
N TYR A 162 7.66 -40.30 11.24
CA TYR A 162 6.89 -39.19 10.66
C TYR A 162 7.61 -37.84 10.78
N MET A 163 8.81 -37.81 11.37
CA MET A 163 9.52 -36.56 11.66
C MET A 163 9.87 -35.77 10.40
N ASP A 164 10.26 -36.45 9.32
CA ASP A 164 10.58 -35.81 8.04
C ASP A 164 9.33 -35.20 7.40
N MET A 165 8.21 -35.92 7.43
CA MET A 165 6.91 -35.42 6.97
C MET A 165 6.53 -34.16 7.76
N TYR A 166 6.47 -34.26 9.09
CA TYR A 166 6.14 -33.12 9.96
C TYR A 166 7.01 -31.89 9.67
N LYS A 167 8.34 -32.04 9.61
CA LYS A 167 9.26 -30.92 9.35
C LYS A 167 9.02 -30.30 7.98
N LYS A 168 8.76 -31.12 6.97
CA LYS A 168 8.47 -30.64 5.61
C LYS A 168 7.17 -29.84 5.60
N LEU A 169 6.08 -30.38 6.14
CA LEU A 169 4.77 -29.70 6.17
C LEU A 169 4.82 -28.42 7.03
N ALA A 170 5.48 -28.44 8.18
CA ALA A 170 5.64 -27.29 9.06
C ALA A 170 6.33 -26.10 8.37
N ASN A 171 7.39 -26.40 7.61
CA ASN A 171 8.13 -25.39 6.86
C ASN A 171 7.34 -24.87 5.66
N ILE A 172 6.58 -25.74 4.97
CA ILE A 172 5.73 -25.33 3.85
C ILE A 172 4.62 -24.39 4.33
N LEU A 173 3.96 -24.71 5.46
CA LEU A 173 2.91 -23.86 6.01
C LEU A 173 3.44 -22.46 6.38
N LYS A 174 4.66 -22.38 6.95
CA LYS A 174 5.30 -21.08 7.24
C LYS A 174 5.61 -20.27 5.99
N ASP A 175 6.14 -20.90 4.95
CA ASP A 175 6.41 -20.23 3.69
C ASP A 175 5.10 -19.76 3.02
N ALA A 176 4.05 -20.57 3.08
CA ALA A 176 2.73 -20.24 2.55
C ALA A 176 2.09 -19.03 3.27
N ASP A 177 2.14 -18.99 4.59
CA ASP A 177 1.69 -17.83 5.37
C ASP A 177 2.52 -16.57 5.04
N ALA A 178 3.84 -16.73 4.94
CA ALA A 178 4.74 -15.64 4.58
C ALA A 178 4.46 -15.07 3.18
N LEU A 179 4.15 -15.91 2.18
CA LEU A 179 3.81 -15.45 0.84
C LEU A 179 2.59 -14.53 0.82
N ASP A 180 1.59 -14.78 1.67
CA ASP A 180 0.43 -13.90 1.77
C ASP A 180 0.77 -12.49 2.29
N ARG A 181 1.94 -12.31 2.93
CA ARG A 181 2.42 -11.00 3.41
C ARG A 181 2.77 -10.04 2.28
N LYS A 182 2.84 -10.49 1.01
CA LYS A 182 2.89 -9.57 -0.15
C LYS A 182 1.69 -8.62 -0.21
N ARG A 183 0.59 -8.92 0.51
CA ARG A 183 -0.54 -7.99 0.71
C ARG A 183 -0.15 -6.66 1.37
N PHE A 184 0.94 -6.62 2.12
CA PHE A 184 1.43 -5.41 2.81
C PHE A 184 2.37 -4.55 1.94
N GLY A 185 2.60 -4.94 0.67
CA GLY A 185 3.54 -4.24 -0.21
C GLY A 185 5.00 -4.58 0.13
N ASN A 186 5.93 -3.71 -0.25
CA ASN A 186 7.37 -3.99 -0.18
C ASN A 186 8.11 -3.24 0.94
N TYR A 187 7.44 -2.31 1.64
CA TYR A 187 8.09 -1.39 2.60
C TYR A 187 7.39 -1.32 3.97
N ASP A 188 6.41 -2.19 4.21
CA ASP A 188 5.83 -2.38 5.55
C ASP A 188 6.71 -3.36 6.34
N THR A 189 6.82 -3.20 7.66
CA THR A 189 7.54 -4.17 8.50
C THR A 189 6.85 -5.53 8.52
N ALA A 190 5.56 -5.57 8.17
CA ALA A 190 4.80 -6.79 7.95
C ALA A 190 5.01 -7.41 6.55
N ALA A 191 5.69 -6.73 5.61
CA ALA A 191 5.92 -7.23 4.25
C ALA A 191 6.68 -8.56 4.23
N LEU A 192 6.50 -9.32 3.14
CA LEU A 192 7.25 -10.55 2.91
C LEU A 192 8.77 -10.25 2.90
N ASN A 193 9.51 -11.09 3.61
CA ASN A 193 10.95 -11.19 3.47
C ASN A 193 11.32 -12.51 2.79
N GLU A 194 11.67 -12.43 1.51
CA GLU A 194 12.00 -13.60 0.69
C GLU A 194 13.21 -14.39 1.21
N LYS A 195 14.10 -13.79 2.01
CA LYS A 195 15.26 -14.49 2.60
C LYS A 195 14.84 -15.56 3.62
N TYR A 196 13.64 -15.42 4.20
CA TYR A 196 13.09 -16.38 5.16
C TYR A 196 12.26 -17.48 4.49
N LEU A 197 12.02 -17.41 3.18
CA LEU A 197 11.42 -18.51 2.43
C LEU A 197 12.41 -19.67 2.36
N ARG A 198 11.98 -20.83 2.82
CA ARG A 198 12.78 -22.03 3.05
C ARG A 198 12.95 -22.86 1.78
N PHE A 199 11.96 -22.85 0.90
CA PHE A 199 11.98 -23.64 -0.34
C PHE A 199 12.19 -22.77 -1.58
N THR A 200 12.81 -23.34 -2.61
CA THR A 200 12.98 -22.69 -3.92
C THR A 200 11.61 -22.47 -4.57
N GLU A 201 10.73 -23.46 -4.46
CA GLU A 201 9.36 -23.45 -4.96
C GLU A 201 8.52 -22.35 -4.31
N SER A 202 8.79 -21.99 -3.04
CA SER A 202 8.15 -20.84 -2.39
C SER A 202 8.58 -19.52 -3.04
N LYS A 203 9.87 -19.39 -3.41
CA LYS A 203 10.41 -18.18 -4.05
C LYS A 203 9.86 -17.99 -5.47
N GLU A 204 9.62 -19.09 -6.18
CA GLU A 204 8.97 -19.07 -7.50
C GLU A 204 7.54 -18.52 -7.43
N LEU A 205 6.87 -18.60 -6.27
CA LEU A 205 5.49 -18.12 -6.08
C LEU A 205 5.38 -16.66 -5.61
N VAL A 206 6.48 -15.90 -5.52
CA VAL A 206 6.46 -14.51 -5.03
C VAL A 206 5.63 -13.60 -5.96
N ASP A 207 5.87 -13.66 -7.27
CA ASP A 207 5.14 -12.83 -8.23
C ASP A 207 3.66 -13.23 -8.33
N PHE A 208 3.39 -14.54 -8.27
CA PHE A 208 2.03 -15.08 -8.20
C PHE A 208 1.29 -14.59 -6.95
N SER A 209 1.96 -14.60 -5.78
CA SER A 209 1.34 -14.15 -4.53
C SER A 209 1.11 -12.64 -4.51
N GLU A 210 1.99 -11.83 -5.13
CA GLU A 210 1.78 -10.38 -5.30
C GLU A 210 0.55 -10.10 -6.16
N GLU A 211 0.44 -10.73 -7.33
CA GLU A 211 -0.70 -10.50 -8.22
C GLU A 211 -2.01 -11.01 -7.62
N LEU A 212 -2.02 -12.19 -6.98
CA LEU A 212 -3.23 -12.70 -6.32
C LEU A 212 -3.69 -11.75 -5.21
N ASN A 213 -2.77 -11.25 -4.38
CA ASN A 213 -3.09 -10.28 -3.33
C ASN A 213 -3.65 -8.97 -3.88
N LYS A 214 -3.04 -8.44 -4.93
CA LYS A 214 -3.53 -7.26 -5.64
C LYS A 214 -4.93 -7.46 -6.18
N LEU A 215 -5.19 -8.58 -6.86
CA LEU A 215 -6.52 -8.91 -7.41
C LEU A 215 -7.56 -9.06 -6.31
N TYR A 216 -7.24 -9.70 -5.18
CA TYR A 216 -8.13 -9.76 -4.01
C TYR A 216 -8.49 -8.36 -3.52
N LYS A 217 -7.49 -7.48 -3.36
CA LYS A 217 -7.71 -6.10 -2.90
C LYS A 217 -8.57 -5.29 -3.87
N GLU A 218 -8.32 -5.41 -5.17
CA GLU A 218 -9.04 -4.67 -6.21
C GLU A 218 -10.48 -5.16 -6.37
N LYS A 219 -10.68 -6.48 -6.45
CA LYS A 219 -11.99 -7.09 -6.76
C LYS A 219 -12.93 -7.15 -5.56
N ASN A 220 -12.40 -7.19 -4.34
CA ASN A 220 -13.19 -7.16 -3.10
C ASN A 220 -13.29 -5.79 -2.46
N ARG A 221 -12.84 -4.75 -3.16
CA ARG A 221 -12.94 -3.38 -2.66
C ARG A 221 -14.41 -3.00 -2.41
N VAL A 222 -14.67 -2.45 -1.24
CA VAL A 222 -16.01 -2.03 -0.83
C VAL A 222 -16.16 -0.54 -1.12
N VAL A 223 -17.28 -0.12 -1.72
CA VAL A 223 -17.59 1.31 -1.83
C VAL A 223 -17.91 1.82 -0.42
N PRO A 224 -17.22 2.87 0.07
CA PRO A 224 -17.39 3.31 1.45
C PRO A 224 -18.80 3.81 1.73
N ASN A 225 -19.33 3.44 2.89
CA ASN A 225 -20.60 3.95 3.37
C ASN A 225 -20.39 5.27 4.14
N LEU A 226 -20.67 6.38 3.47
CA LEU A 226 -20.49 7.72 4.03
C LEU A 226 -21.42 8.02 5.22
N ASN A 227 -22.56 7.32 5.37
CA ASN A 227 -23.51 7.54 6.46
C ASN A 227 -22.95 7.13 7.84
N GLY A 228 -21.90 6.30 7.86
CA GLY A 228 -21.24 5.86 9.10
C GLY A 228 -20.19 6.86 9.62
N LEU A 229 -19.88 7.90 8.84
CA LEU A 229 -18.94 8.95 9.23
C LEU A 229 -19.67 10.10 9.94
N GLU A 230 -18.92 10.90 10.69
CA GLU A 230 -19.39 12.20 11.15
C GLU A 230 -19.84 13.03 9.93
N SER A 231 -20.94 13.80 10.08
CA SER A 231 -21.46 14.65 9.00
C SER A 231 -20.35 15.54 8.46
N PRO A 232 -20.19 15.62 7.13
CA PRO A 232 -19.10 16.39 6.55
C PRO A 232 -19.26 17.88 6.84
N THR A 233 -18.15 18.55 7.08
CA THR A 233 -18.11 20.01 7.14
C THR A 233 -17.95 20.56 5.73
N LEU A 234 -18.69 21.62 5.40
CA LEU A 234 -18.59 22.30 4.11
C LEU A 234 -17.73 23.56 4.28
N GLU A 235 -16.49 23.51 3.79
CA GLU A 235 -15.54 24.61 3.93
C GLU A 235 -14.53 24.58 2.78
N VAL A 236 -13.90 25.73 2.50
CA VAL A 236 -12.75 25.84 1.61
C VAL A 236 -11.68 24.85 2.06
N SER A 237 -11.24 23.98 1.16
CA SER A 237 -10.18 23.02 1.45
C SER A 237 -8.88 23.39 0.74
N LEU A 238 -7.78 23.09 1.41
CA LEU A 238 -6.43 23.21 0.88
C LEU A 238 -5.87 21.82 0.63
N HIS A 239 -5.23 21.68 -0.52
CA HIS A 239 -4.47 20.50 -0.92
C HIS A 239 -3.02 20.90 -1.25
N SER A 240 -2.05 19.98 -1.23
CA SER A 240 -0.67 20.29 -1.61
C SER A 240 -0.08 19.27 -2.58
N ILE A 241 0.63 19.76 -3.59
CA ILE A 241 1.34 18.90 -4.56
C ILE A 241 2.85 18.96 -4.41
N GLY A 242 3.34 19.59 -3.35
CA GLY A 242 4.76 19.86 -3.20
C GLY A 242 5.31 20.67 -4.37
N ASN A 243 6.51 20.33 -4.84
CA ASN A 243 7.11 20.95 -6.04
C ASN A 243 6.81 20.16 -7.33
N ASP A 244 5.75 19.35 -7.36
CA ASP A 244 5.36 18.58 -8.54
C ASP A 244 4.50 19.42 -9.49
N PHE A 245 5.09 20.48 -10.05
CA PHE A 245 4.41 21.41 -10.95
C PHE A 245 3.92 20.75 -12.25
N TYR A 246 4.44 19.58 -12.62
CA TYR A 246 3.96 18.82 -13.78
C TYR A 246 2.53 18.25 -13.62
N LYS A 247 2.00 18.24 -12.39
CA LYS A 247 0.60 17.91 -12.12
C LYS A 247 -0.37 19.05 -12.41
N ILE A 248 0.10 20.29 -12.51
CA ILE A 248 -0.75 21.49 -12.68
C ILE A 248 -1.70 21.32 -13.89
N PRO A 249 -1.24 20.96 -15.11
CA PRO A 249 -2.15 20.83 -16.25
C PRO A 249 -3.23 19.77 -16.07
N SER A 250 -2.91 18.68 -15.38
CA SER A 250 -3.90 17.66 -15.04
C SER A 250 -4.92 18.18 -14.05
N ILE A 251 -4.48 18.87 -13.00
CA ILE A 251 -5.35 19.39 -11.94
C ILE A 251 -6.33 20.41 -12.49
N ILE A 252 -5.83 21.31 -13.35
CA ILE A 252 -6.70 22.28 -14.03
C ILE A 252 -7.72 21.57 -14.93
N ARG A 253 -7.32 20.49 -15.60
CA ARG A 253 -8.17 19.80 -16.59
C ARG A 253 -9.20 18.86 -15.97
N TYR A 254 -8.80 18.11 -14.95
CA TYR A 254 -9.58 17.00 -14.38
C TYR A 254 -9.91 17.18 -12.90
N GLY A 255 -9.39 18.23 -12.26
CA GLY A 255 -9.52 18.41 -10.82
C GLY A 255 -8.50 17.55 -10.05
N ILE A 256 -8.77 17.41 -8.76
CA ILE A 256 -7.97 16.61 -7.84
C ILE A 256 -8.69 15.27 -7.67
N LEU A 257 -8.06 14.18 -8.08
CA LEU A 257 -8.67 12.85 -8.16
C LEU A 257 -8.17 11.91 -7.06
N SER A 258 -9.05 11.06 -6.56
CA SER A 258 -8.68 9.81 -5.88
C SER A 258 -8.19 8.76 -6.90
N GLN A 259 -7.64 7.64 -6.41
CA GLN A 259 -7.24 6.56 -7.31
C GLN A 259 -8.45 5.94 -8.04
N SER A 260 -9.61 5.83 -7.38
CA SER A 260 -10.88 5.39 -7.98
C SER A 260 -11.24 6.19 -9.23
N LYS A 261 -11.19 7.53 -9.13
CA LYS A 261 -11.55 8.42 -10.25
C LYS A 261 -10.50 8.45 -11.34
N LYS A 262 -9.22 8.27 -11.00
CA LYS A 262 -8.16 8.09 -12.02
C LYS A 262 -8.41 6.85 -12.87
N ASP A 263 -8.75 5.73 -12.23
CA ASP A 263 -9.03 4.48 -12.92
C ASP A 263 -10.29 4.61 -13.78
N GLU A 264 -11.34 5.26 -13.26
CA GLU A 264 -12.58 5.58 -14.02
C GLU A 264 -12.28 6.40 -15.29
N TYR A 265 -11.37 7.38 -15.20
CA TYR A 265 -10.96 8.21 -16.33
C TYR A 265 -9.89 7.56 -17.23
N ASN A 266 -9.46 6.34 -16.94
CA ASN A 266 -8.39 5.61 -17.65
C ASN A 266 -7.08 6.43 -17.74
N LEU A 267 -6.74 7.11 -16.64
CA LEU A 267 -5.61 8.02 -16.57
C LEU A 267 -4.35 7.29 -16.07
N ASN A 268 -3.72 6.55 -16.98
CA ASN A 268 -2.64 5.60 -16.67
C ASN A 268 -1.23 6.22 -16.57
N TYR A 269 -1.03 7.44 -16.02
CA TYR A 269 0.32 8.04 -15.84
C TYR A 269 0.37 9.12 -14.71
N VAL A 270 1.51 9.30 -14.02
CA VAL A 270 1.73 10.31 -12.93
C VAL A 270 1.93 11.73 -13.46
N ARG A 271 1.10 12.15 -14.42
CA ARG A 271 0.68 13.56 -14.46
C ARG A 271 -0.58 13.78 -13.65
N ASN A 272 -1.22 12.70 -13.18
CA ASN A 272 -2.45 12.76 -12.41
C ASN A 272 -2.17 12.61 -10.91
N PHE A 273 -2.64 13.62 -10.21
CA PHE A 273 -2.60 13.82 -8.78
C PHE A 273 -3.08 12.60 -7.97
N HIS A 274 -2.46 12.29 -6.82
CA HIS A 274 -2.87 11.20 -5.92
C HIS A 274 -3.35 11.80 -4.60
N GLY A 275 -4.63 11.59 -4.28
CA GLY A 275 -5.31 12.09 -3.08
C GLY A 275 -4.64 11.83 -1.74
N GLY A 276 -3.67 10.91 -1.63
CA GLY A 276 -2.90 10.72 -0.39
C GLY A 276 -3.57 9.80 0.63
N ASN A 277 -4.89 9.57 0.55
CA ASN A 277 -5.63 8.74 1.53
C ASN A 277 -6.32 7.50 0.92
N ASP A 278 -5.52 6.58 0.35
CA ASP A 278 -6.01 5.30 -0.18
C ASP A 278 -6.88 5.45 -1.46
N TYR A 279 -7.66 4.44 -1.83
CA TYR A 279 -8.27 4.35 -3.16
C TYR A 279 -9.34 5.41 -3.45
N TYR A 280 -10.19 5.74 -2.48
CA TYR A 280 -11.34 6.64 -2.70
C TYR A 280 -11.14 8.06 -2.19
N TRP A 281 -10.11 8.36 -1.40
CA TRP A 281 -10.08 9.60 -0.63
C TRP A 281 -8.90 10.52 -0.97
N ILE A 282 -9.18 11.81 -0.81
CA ILE A 282 -8.24 12.90 -1.01
C ILE A 282 -8.02 13.60 0.33
N SER A 283 -6.82 13.49 0.88
CA SER A 283 -6.31 14.25 2.01
C SER A 283 -6.41 15.74 1.73
N VAL A 284 -6.97 16.51 2.65
CA VAL A 284 -7.03 17.97 2.59
C VAL A 284 -6.94 18.55 3.98
N VAL A 285 -6.77 19.87 4.10
CA VAL A 285 -6.97 20.59 5.36
C VAL A 285 -7.99 21.72 5.19
N PRO A 286 -8.77 22.07 6.22
CA PRO A 286 -9.65 23.23 6.18
C PRO A 286 -8.84 24.53 6.10
N ALA A 287 -9.25 25.46 5.24
CA ALA A 287 -8.57 26.74 5.09
C ALA A 287 -8.69 27.64 6.34
N SER A 288 -9.66 27.43 7.22
CA SER A 288 -9.71 28.11 8.53
C SER A 288 -8.46 27.87 9.38
N LEU A 289 -7.79 26.72 9.18
CA LEU A 289 -6.55 26.36 9.86
C LEU A 289 -5.31 26.96 9.19
N TYR A 290 -5.46 27.82 8.19
CA TYR A 290 -4.33 28.46 7.51
C TYR A 290 -3.39 29.20 8.48
N ASN A 291 -3.94 29.87 9.50
CA ASN A 291 -3.12 30.55 10.51
C ASN A 291 -2.40 29.58 11.45
N GLU A 292 -2.90 28.34 11.57
CA GLU A 292 -2.25 27.26 12.31
C GLU A 292 -1.09 26.64 11.53
N ALA A 293 -0.89 27.00 10.25
CA ALA A 293 0.27 26.60 9.46
C ALA A 293 1.63 27.05 10.03
N LYS A 294 1.64 27.85 11.11
CA LYS A 294 2.85 28.15 11.88
C LYS A 294 3.22 27.05 12.88
N ASN A 295 2.31 26.12 13.15
CA ASN A 295 2.58 24.95 13.97
C ASN A 295 3.33 23.91 13.12
N PRO A 296 4.61 23.62 13.39
CA PRO A 296 5.38 22.67 12.60
C PRO A 296 4.82 21.24 12.66
N GLU A 297 3.99 20.92 13.66
CA GLU A 297 3.38 19.60 13.85
C GLU A 297 1.99 19.47 13.20
N ALA A 298 1.48 20.49 12.51
CA ALA A 298 0.16 20.46 11.87
C ALA A 298 0.25 20.06 10.39
N ALA A 299 -0.73 19.30 9.86
CA ALA A 299 -0.81 19.02 8.43
C ALA A 299 -0.97 20.32 7.63
N SER A 300 -1.67 21.32 8.18
CA SER A 300 -1.81 22.63 7.54
C SER A 300 -0.46 23.28 7.21
N ASN A 301 0.53 23.19 8.11
CA ASN A 301 1.89 23.69 7.85
C ASN A 301 2.52 22.97 6.66
N GLU A 302 2.47 21.64 6.64
CA GLU A 302 3.01 20.83 5.55
C GLU A 302 2.34 21.15 4.21
N PHE A 303 1.01 21.27 4.21
CA PHE A 303 0.26 21.51 2.98
C PHE A 303 0.56 22.89 2.39
N ILE A 304 0.77 23.91 3.23
CA ILE A 304 0.96 25.30 2.80
C ILE A 304 2.42 25.62 2.52
N ASN A 305 3.35 25.17 3.36
CA ASN A 305 4.74 25.63 3.31
C ASN A 305 5.65 24.74 2.46
N ASN A 306 5.28 23.48 2.20
CA ASN A 306 6.14 22.54 1.48
C ASN A 306 5.90 22.50 -0.03
N GLY A 307 5.64 23.65 -0.67
CA GLY A 307 5.53 23.76 -2.13
C GLY A 307 4.24 24.46 -2.57
N ILE A 308 3.60 23.92 -3.59
CA ILE A 308 2.41 24.48 -4.21
C ILE A 308 1.18 23.95 -3.46
N PHE A 309 0.42 24.86 -2.86
CA PHE A 309 -0.89 24.55 -2.30
C PHE A 309 -2.00 24.92 -3.30
N ILE A 310 -3.10 24.20 -3.23
CA ILE A 310 -4.26 24.38 -4.09
C ILE A 310 -5.42 24.76 -3.21
N VAL A 311 -6.10 25.83 -3.59
CA VAL A 311 -7.29 26.32 -2.91
C VAL A 311 -8.50 25.86 -3.71
N SER A 312 -9.44 25.24 -3.03
CA SER A 312 -10.73 24.88 -3.61
C SER A 312 -11.87 25.75 -3.06
N LYS A 313 -13.04 25.72 -3.72
CA LYS A 313 -14.29 26.22 -3.14
C LYS A 313 -14.66 25.42 -1.89
N GLN A 314 -15.80 25.75 -1.30
CA GLN A 314 -16.35 24.94 -0.22
C GLN A 314 -16.62 23.51 -0.70
N THR A 315 -15.91 22.54 -0.13
CA THR A 315 -16.02 21.11 -0.45
C THR A 315 -16.44 20.32 0.79
N PRO A 316 -17.29 19.29 0.67
CA PRO A 316 -17.60 18.40 1.78
C PRO A 316 -16.33 17.66 2.26
N MET A 317 -15.97 17.87 3.52
CA MET A 317 -14.81 17.26 4.15
C MET A 317 -15.23 16.34 5.28
N TYR A 318 -14.69 15.13 5.26
CA TYR A 318 -14.92 14.10 6.26
C TYR A 318 -13.75 14.03 7.22
N LYS A 319 -14.06 13.79 8.49
CA LYS A 319 -13.05 13.49 9.50
C LYS A 319 -12.56 12.06 9.32
N PRO A 320 -11.25 11.83 9.14
CA PRO A 320 -10.70 10.49 9.07
C PRO A 320 -10.89 9.75 10.39
N LEU A 321 -11.00 8.43 10.31
CA LEU A 321 -10.99 7.59 11.50
C LEU A 321 -9.63 7.68 12.22
N PRO A 322 -9.61 7.63 13.55
CA PRO A 322 -8.36 7.62 14.32
C PRO A 322 -7.53 6.37 13.97
N SER A 323 -6.21 6.45 14.11
CA SER A 323 -5.27 5.39 13.70
C SER A 323 -5.52 4.04 14.40
N ASN A 324 -6.09 4.04 15.61
CA ASN A 324 -6.50 2.81 16.31
C ASN A 324 -7.71 2.10 15.66
N LYS A 325 -8.38 2.72 14.70
CA LYS A 325 -9.44 2.14 13.86
C LYS A 325 -8.98 1.87 12.42
N LYS A 326 -7.65 1.86 12.16
CA LYS A 326 -7.07 1.58 10.84
C LYS A 326 -7.66 0.33 10.17
N LEU A 327 -7.83 -0.75 10.94
CA LEU A 327 -8.36 -2.01 10.43
C LEU A 327 -9.78 -1.81 9.88
N THR A 328 -10.71 -1.32 10.71
CA THR A 328 -12.08 -0.99 10.28
C THR A 328 -12.12 -0.04 9.08
N ALA A 329 -11.21 0.93 9.05
CA ALA A 329 -11.12 1.87 7.94
C ALA A 329 -10.77 1.16 6.62
N ILE A 330 -9.77 0.29 6.62
CA ILE A 330 -9.35 -0.50 5.46
C ILE A 330 -10.50 -1.42 5.00
N GLU A 331 -11.15 -2.12 5.93
CA GLU A 331 -12.26 -3.04 5.63
C GLU A 331 -13.43 -2.36 4.91
N GLN A 332 -13.72 -1.13 5.31
CA GLN A 332 -14.84 -0.36 4.80
C GLN A 332 -14.41 0.67 3.75
N SER A 333 -13.12 0.66 3.37
CA SER A 333 -12.51 1.65 2.47
C SER A 333 -12.77 3.10 2.91
N LEU A 334 -12.80 3.36 4.23
CA LEU A 334 -12.97 4.68 4.86
C LEU A 334 -11.62 5.38 5.07
N PRO A 335 -11.57 6.72 5.19
CA PRO A 335 -10.34 7.43 5.41
C PRO A 335 -9.88 7.25 6.86
N TYR A 336 -8.57 7.18 7.09
CA TYR A 336 -7.99 7.12 8.43
C TYR A 336 -6.74 7.99 8.54
N LEU A 337 -6.39 8.38 9.77
CA LEU A 337 -5.16 9.12 10.05
C LEU A 337 -3.96 8.19 9.91
N LYS A 338 -3.16 8.40 8.86
CA LYS A 338 -1.91 7.66 8.60
C LYS A 338 -0.74 8.12 9.47
N GLY A 339 -0.81 9.34 9.98
CA GLY A 339 0.18 9.95 10.88
C GLY A 339 -0.49 10.66 12.08
N GLU A 340 0.24 11.56 12.72
CA GLU A 340 -0.20 12.26 13.94
C GLU A 340 -1.01 13.55 13.65
N TYR A 341 -1.18 13.93 12.39
CA TYR A 341 -1.87 15.17 12.01
C TYR A 341 -3.39 15.10 12.25
N SER A 342 -3.81 15.49 13.45
CA SER A 342 -5.22 15.50 13.84
C SER A 342 -6.10 16.48 13.04
N ASP A 343 -5.48 17.45 12.37
CA ASP A 343 -6.12 18.49 11.55
C ASP A 343 -6.41 18.05 10.11
N GLU A 344 -5.84 16.93 9.65
CA GLU A 344 -6.12 16.36 8.33
C GLU A 344 -7.59 15.95 8.18
N LYS A 345 -8.17 16.28 7.01
CA LYS A 345 -9.51 15.89 6.57
C LYS A 345 -9.44 15.11 5.27
N SER A 346 -10.58 14.58 4.82
CA SER A 346 -10.64 13.85 3.56
C SER A 346 -11.86 14.23 2.74
N VAL A 347 -11.65 14.47 1.45
CA VAL A 347 -12.69 14.62 0.43
C VAL A 347 -12.91 13.28 -0.25
N TYR A 348 -14.18 12.96 -0.54
CA TYR A 348 -14.55 11.73 -1.23
C TYR A 348 -14.38 11.89 -2.75
N GLU A 349 -13.58 11.00 -3.34
CA GLU A 349 -13.35 10.76 -4.76
C GLU A 349 -12.74 11.89 -5.61
N ILE A 350 -13.27 13.10 -5.55
CA ILE A 350 -12.90 14.17 -6.47
C ILE A 350 -13.11 15.56 -5.85
N ILE A 351 -12.17 16.47 -6.13
CA ILE A 351 -12.44 17.91 -6.10
C ILE A 351 -12.48 18.36 -7.55
N GLU A 352 -13.68 18.71 -8.00
CA GLU A 352 -13.98 19.02 -9.40
C GLU A 352 -13.14 20.19 -9.93
N PRO A 353 -12.79 20.22 -11.24
CA PRO A 353 -12.05 21.32 -11.85
C PRO A 353 -12.63 22.70 -11.56
N GLU A 354 -13.97 22.85 -11.62
CA GLU A 354 -14.66 24.12 -11.36
C GLU A 354 -14.61 24.59 -9.91
N ASN A 355 -14.21 23.69 -9.00
CA ASN A 355 -14.00 24.00 -7.60
C ASN A 355 -12.56 24.41 -7.32
N ILE A 356 -11.62 24.25 -8.25
CA ILE A 356 -10.25 24.77 -8.10
C ILE A 356 -10.26 26.27 -8.35
N VAL A 357 -9.97 27.08 -7.32
CA VAL A 357 -10.07 28.54 -7.40
C VAL A 357 -8.73 29.22 -7.53
N ALA A 358 -7.68 28.65 -6.93
CA ALA A 358 -6.35 29.21 -6.98
C ALA A 358 -5.28 28.17 -6.72
N LEU A 359 -4.08 28.45 -7.21
CA LEU A 359 -2.85 27.82 -6.76
C LEU A 359 -2.07 28.88 -5.98
N GLY A 360 -1.48 28.47 -4.86
CA GLY A 360 -0.72 29.33 -3.98
C GLY A 360 0.66 28.76 -3.67
N LEU A 361 1.56 29.67 -3.31
CA LEU A 361 2.94 29.37 -2.97
C LEU A 361 3.42 30.47 -2.01
N THR A 362 3.97 30.09 -0.85
CA THR A 362 4.61 31.08 0.01
C THR A 362 5.81 31.69 -0.69
N LYS A 363 6.17 32.94 -0.41
CA LYS A 363 7.36 33.56 -1.01
C LYS A 363 8.63 32.82 -0.65
N GLU A 364 8.71 32.33 0.58
CA GLU A 364 9.84 31.51 1.02
C GLU A 364 10.02 30.28 0.12
N SER A 365 8.92 29.60 -0.24
CA SER A 365 8.98 28.47 -1.16
C SER A 365 9.23 28.93 -2.61
N GLY A 366 8.50 29.96 -3.07
CA GLY A 366 8.52 30.37 -4.47
C GLY A 366 9.79 31.06 -4.95
N ASP A 367 10.48 31.77 -4.07
CA ASP A 367 11.72 32.45 -4.41
C ASP A 367 12.96 31.54 -4.30
N LYS A 368 12.81 30.30 -3.82
CA LYS A 368 13.89 29.29 -3.87
C LYS A 368 14.25 29.03 -5.34
N LYS A 369 15.56 28.88 -5.58
CA LYS A 369 16.06 28.47 -6.90
C LYS A 369 15.53 27.07 -7.21
N LEU A 370 15.26 26.79 -8.48
CA LEU A 370 14.77 25.48 -8.89
C LEU A 370 15.77 24.35 -8.57
N SER A 371 17.06 24.65 -8.54
CA SER A 371 18.11 23.71 -8.10
C SER A 371 18.00 23.33 -6.61
N GLN A 372 17.19 24.03 -5.83
CA GLN A 372 16.92 23.76 -4.42
C GLN A 372 15.54 23.13 -4.20
N ALA A 373 14.80 22.85 -5.28
CA ALA A 373 13.48 22.24 -5.17
C ALA A 373 13.57 20.77 -4.76
N THR A 374 12.66 20.36 -3.88
CA THR A 374 12.49 18.95 -3.49
C THR A 374 11.38 18.34 -4.34
N PHE A 375 11.74 17.47 -5.27
CA PHE A 375 10.77 16.80 -6.17
C PHE A 375 10.23 15.50 -5.59
N LEU A 376 11.10 14.77 -4.88
CA LEU A 376 10.83 13.48 -4.28
C LEU A 376 10.51 13.72 -2.81
N TYR A 377 9.21 13.85 -2.55
CA TYR A 377 8.63 14.11 -1.24
C TYR A 377 7.48 13.12 -1.00
N ASN A 378 7.23 12.75 0.26
CA ASN A 378 6.11 11.90 0.72
C ASN A 378 6.11 10.41 0.35
N SER A 379 7.19 9.87 -0.21
CA SER A 379 7.35 8.42 -0.32
C SER A 379 8.79 8.02 -0.07
N LEU A 380 8.96 6.96 0.71
CA LEU A 380 10.23 6.26 0.93
C LEU A 380 10.24 4.91 0.22
N ASP A 381 9.27 4.65 -0.65
CA ASP A 381 9.24 3.50 -1.53
C ASP A 381 10.18 3.76 -2.71
N TYR A 382 11.18 2.89 -2.91
CA TYR A 382 12.19 3.11 -3.95
C TYR A 382 11.56 3.04 -5.36
N LYS A 383 10.56 2.18 -5.59
CA LYS A 383 9.90 2.05 -6.90
C LYS A 383 9.13 3.32 -7.22
N ASP A 384 8.42 3.88 -6.24
CA ASP A 384 7.77 5.18 -6.38
C ASP A 384 8.78 6.29 -6.69
N ILE A 385 9.93 6.29 -6.00
CA ILE A 385 10.99 7.28 -6.22
C ILE A 385 11.54 7.15 -7.64
N GLU A 386 11.92 5.95 -8.07
CA GLU A 386 12.44 5.67 -9.41
C GLU A 386 11.45 6.11 -10.50
N HIS A 387 10.20 5.71 -10.34
CA HIS A 387 9.14 6.07 -11.28
C HIS A 387 8.93 7.59 -11.36
N LYS A 388 8.90 8.30 -10.23
CA LYS A 388 8.82 9.77 -10.22
C LYS A 388 9.99 10.41 -10.95
N VAL A 389 11.21 9.91 -10.77
CA VAL A 389 12.41 10.42 -11.46
C VAL A 389 12.30 10.19 -12.97
N GLU A 390 11.92 8.98 -13.40
CA GLU A 390 11.72 8.67 -14.81
C GLU A 390 10.71 9.64 -15.44
N MET A 391 9.60 9.91 -14.73
CA MET A 391 8.58 10.83 -15.20
C MET A 391 9.03 12.28 -15.29
N ILE A 392 9.83 12.75 -14.33
CA ILE A 392 10.45 14.07 -14.41
C ILE A 392 11.36 14.15 -15.63
N CYS A 393 12.18 13.12 -15.88
CA CYS A 393 13.05 13.05 -17.04
C CYS A 393 12.25 13.10 -18.35
N GLN A 394 11.16 12.33 -18.45
CA GLN A 394 10.25 12.38 -19.60
C GLN A 394 9.64 13.77 -19.79
N ALA A 395 9.29 14.49 -18.71
CA ALA A 395 8.70 15.83 -18.81
C ALA A 395 9.69 16.90 -19.33
N ILE A 396 10.99 16.65 -19.18
CA ILE A 396 12.05 17.53 -19.69
C ILE A 396 12.75 16.95 -20.93
N ASP A 397 12.19 15.90 -21.54
CA ASP A 397 12.75 15.21 -22.71
C ASP A 397 14.19 14.67 -22.49
N TYR A 398 14.50 14.26 -21.26
CA TYR A 398 15.80 13.69 -20.88
C TYR A 398 15.78 12.16 -20.91
N ASP A 399 16.78 11.56 -21.55
CA ASP A 399 16.92 10.10 -21.62
C ASP A 399 17.40 9.53 -20.28
N TYR A 400 16.43 9.08 -19.47
CA TYR A 400 16.64 8.49 -18.16
C TYR A 400 17.51 7.22 -18.22
N GLN A 401 17.16 6.27 -19.09
CA GLN A 401 17.77 4.94 -19.12
C GLN A 401 19.25 4.99 -19.47
N ASN A 402 19.63 5.79 -20.46
CA ASN A 402 21.02 5.85 -20.90
C ASN A 402 21.89 6.80 -20.08
N ASN A 403 21.31 7.86 -19.50
CA ASN A 403 22.09 8.94 -18.87
C ASN A 403 21.92 9.07 -17.35
N LEU A 404 20.70 9.01 -16.80
CA LEU A 404 20.47 9.30 -15.36
C LEU A 404 20.42 8.04 -14.49
N ALA A 405 19.80 6.96 -14.97
CA ALA A 405 19.60 5.73 -14.19
C ALA A 405 20.94 5.21 -13.61
N LYS A 406 21.99 5.19 -14.43
CA LYS A 406 23.36 4.78 -14.04
C LYS A 406 23.99 5.69 -12.98
N VAL A 407 23.66 6.98 -13.00
CA VAL A 407 24.13 7.95 -12.00
C VAL A 407 23.42 7.72 -10.66
N LEU A 408 22.15 7.34 -10.71
CA LEU A 408 21.33 7.13 -9.52
C LEU A 408 21.44 5.71 -8.93
N GLU A 409 21.90 4.74 -9.71
CA GLU A 409 22.05 3.33 -9.31
C GLU A 409 22.75 3.13 -7.94
N PRO A 410 23.87 3.82 -7.61
CA PRO A 410 24.49 3.68 -6.29
C PRO A 410 23.58 4.12 -5.14
N PHE A 411 22.78 5.17 -5.35
CA PHE A 411 21.86 5.69 -4.33
C PHE A 411 20.65 4.78 -4.18
N TYR A 412 20.09 4.28 -5.27
CA TYR A 412 18.99 3.30 -5.22
C TYR A 412 19.42 2.02 -4.53
N LYS A 413 20.61 1.51 -4.86
CA LYS A 413 21.19 0.35 -4.17
C LYS A 413 21.33 0.64 -2.68
N LYS A 414 21.88 1.80 -2.31
CA LYS A 414 22.08 2.16 -0.91
C LYS A 414 20.75 2.32 -0.14
N HIS A 415 19.76 2.92 -0.77
CA HIS A 415 18.41 3.06 -0.22
C HIS A 415 17.82 1.67 0.04
N ASN A 416 17.84 0.78 -0.96
CA ASN A 416 17.32 -0.57 -0.84
C ASN A 416 18.03 -1.37 0.27
N GLU A 417 19.36 -1.28 0.38
CA GLU A 417 20.13 -1.88 1.48
C GLU A 417 19.64 -1.43 2.86
N ILE A 418 19.39 -0.13 3.05
CA ILE A 418 18.91 0.42 4.33
C ILE A 418 17.48 -0.07 4.63
N SER A 419 16.58 0.01 3.63
CA SER A 419 15.19 -0.44 3.78
C SER A 419 15.12 -1.92 4.15
N LEU A 420 15.84 -2.78 3.42
CA LEU A 420 15.86 -4.21 3.69
C LEU A 420 16.48 -4.52 5.05
N SER A 421 17.58 -3.86 5.43
CA SER A 421 18.21 -4.05 6.75
C SER A 421 17.23 -3.77 7.89
N TYR A 422 16.41 -2.73 7.78
CA TYR A 422 15.39 -2.39 8.78
C TYR A 422 14.21 -3.36 8.78
N ILE A 423 13.59 -3.61 7.62
CA ILE A 423 12.46 -4.55 7.49
C ILE A 423 12.86 -5.93 8.02
N HIS A 424 14.10 -6.33 7.75
CA HIS A 424 14.61 -7.64 8.11
C HIS A 424 15.24 -7.71 9.50
N HIS A 425 15.19 -6.61 10.27
CA HIS A 425 15.74 -6.50 11.62
C HIS A 425 17.21 -6.96 11.71
N GLU A 426 18.01 -6.65 10.68
CA GLU A 426 19.43 -7.03 10.60
C GLU A 426 20.33 -6.10 11.43
N ASP A 427 19.90 -4.86 11.64
CA ASP A 427 20.52 -3.89 12.54
C ASP A 427 19.74 -3.88 13.87
N PRO A 428 20.23 -4.55 14.93
CA PRO A 428 19.52 -4.63 16.21
C PRO A 428 19.41 -3.27 16.93
N ASP A 429 20.19 -2.27 16.51
CA ASP A 429 20.17 -0.91 17.07
C ASP A 429 19.35 0.08 16.22
N ALA A 430 18.79 -0.38 15.10
CA ALA A 430 17.95 0.41 14.21
C ALA A 430 16.59 0.68 14.83
N THR A 431 16.33 1.95 15.14
CA THR A 431 14.98 2.45 15.42
C THR A 431 14.34 2.94 14.12
N TYR A 432 13.01 2.99 14.08
CA TYR A 432 12.26 3.57 12.95
C TYR A 432 12.84 4.95 12.56
N ASP A 433 12.93 5.87 13.51
CA ASP A 433 13.43 7.23 13.25
C ASP A 433 14.86 7.26 12.72
N LYS A 434 15.76 6.42 13.24
CA LYS A 434 17.13 6.33 12.73
C LYS A 434 17.16 5.83 11.29
N THR A 435 16.35 4.84 10.96
CA THR A 435 16.24 4.31 9.59
C THR A 435 15.67 5.37 8.65
N ILE A 436 14.58 6.03 9.03
CA ILE A 436 13.97 7.11 8.25
C ILE A 436 15.00 8.21 7.97
N ASN A 437 15.76 8.63 8.98
CA ASN A 437 16.82 9.62 8.79
C ASN A 437 17.89 9.16 7.78
N LYS A 438 18.34 7.89 7.85
CA LYS A 438 19.29 7.32 6.88
C LYS A 438 18.71 7.31 5.46
N LEU A 439 17.45 6.92 5.28
CA LEU A 439 16.76 6.89 3.99
C LEU A 439 16.59 8.31 3.43
N MET A 440 16.18 9.27 4.27
CA MET A 440 16.03 10.67 3.88
C MET A 440 17.34 11.30 3.41
N LEU A 441 18.49 10.94 4.01
CA LEU A 441 19.79 11.40 3.53
C LEU A 441 20.08 10.93 2.10
N VAL A 442 19.77 9.67 1.78
CA VAL A 442 19.92 9.14 0.41
C VAL A 442 18.93 9.81 -0.54
N LEU A 443 17.66 9.97 -0.12
CA LEU A 443 16.63 10.64 -0.91
C LEU A 443 17.00 12.08 -1.24
N ASN A 444 17.61 12.81 -0.30
CA ASN A 444 18.10 14.17 -0.50
C ASN A 444 19.18 14.23 -1.58
N GLN A 445 20.10 13.27 -1.62
CA GLN A 445 21.13 13.20 -2.67
C GLN A 445 20.51 12.97 -4.05
N ILE A 446 19.51 12.09 -4.15
CA ILE A 446 18.76 11.87 -5.40
C ILE A 446 18.04 13.17 -5.80
N ASN A 447 17.37 13.83 -4.86
CA ASN A 447 16.70 15.11 -5.08
C ASN A 447 17.65 16.20 -5.59
N GLU A 448 18.85 16.34 -5.02
CA GLU A 448 19.84 17.33 -5.45
C GLU A 448 20.26 17.12 -6.91
N ILE A 449 20.47 15.86 -7.32
CA ILE A 449 20.83 15.51 -8.70
C ILE A 449 19.68 15.85 -9.64
N VAL A 450 18.46 15.42 -9.30
CA VAL A 450 17.25 15.65 -10.12
C VAL A 450 16.96 17.15 -10.23
N ALA A 451 17.01 17.89 -9.12
CA ALA A 451 16.76 19.33 -9.11
C ALA A 451 17.80 20.11 -9.90
N SER A 452 19.07 19.71 -9.84
CA SER A 452 20.15 20.30 -10.64
C SER A 452 19.92 20.08 -12.13
N LEU A 453 19.53 18.85 -12.53
CA LEU A 453 19.22 18.52 -13.91
C LEU A 453 18.05 19.36 -14.45
N VAL A 454 16.94 19.38 -13.70
CA VAL A 454 15.75 20.15 -14.08
C VAL A 454 16.08 21.65 -14.15
N SER A 455 16.82 22.18 -13.17
CA SER A 455 17.25 23.59 -13.15
C SER A 455 18.10 23.95 -14.37
N LEU A 456 19.04 23.08 -14.75
CA LEU A 456 19.90 23.33 -15.92
C LEU A 456 19.08 23.40 -17.21
N GLU A 457 18.14 22.48 -17.40
CA GLU A 457 17.27 22.46 -18.57
C GLU A 457 16.41 23.73 -18.64
N TYR A 458 15.76 24.10 -17.53
CA TYR A 458 14.90 25.28 -17.52
C TYR A 458 15.67 26.60 -17.59
N LYS A 459 16.90 26.64 -17.07
CA LYS A 459 17.81 27.77 -17.28
C LYS A 459 18.12 27.98 -18.76
N HIS A 460 18.33 26.89 -19.52
CA HIS A 460 18.51 26.98 -20.96
C HIS A 460 17.23 27.46 -21.68
N ARG A 461 16.06 26.95 -21.28
CA ARG A 461 14.76 27.35 -21.87
C ARG A 461 14.38 28.80 -21.58
N LEU A 462 14.62 29.30 -20.37
CA LEU A 462 14.17 30.61 -19.90
C LEU A 462 15.24 31.71 -20.03
N GLY A 463 16.52 31.35 -20.15
CA GLY A 463 17.62 32.31 -20.19
C GLY A 463 17.90 33.05 -18.87
N ILE A 464 17.28 32.61 -17.78
CA ILE A 464 17.46 33.15 -16.42
C ILE A 464 17.76 32.01 -15.44
N GLU A 465 18.20 32.33 -14.24
CA GLU A 465 18.24 31.33 -13.15
C GLU A 465 16.81 31.07 -12.66
N PRO A 466 16.24 29.88 -12.91
CA PRO A 466 14.83 29.63 -12.64
C PRO A 466 14.56 29.49 -11.14
N THR A 467 13.41 29.98 -10.70
CA THR A 467 12.86 29.78 -9.35
C THR A 467 11.63 28.89 -9.38
N ILE A 468 11.17 28.42 -8.22
CA ILE A 468 9.99 27.56 -8.13
C ILE A 468 8.74 28.30 -8.66
N LYS A 469 8.58 29.59 -8.37
CA LYS A 469 7.45 30.38 -8.89
C LYS A 469 7.47 30.51 -10.42
N ASP A 470 8.65 30.57 -11.05
CA ASP A 470 8.77 30.66 -12.51
C ASP A 470 8.25 29.36 -13.16
N MET A 471 8.52 28.22 -12.52
CA MET A 471 8.01 26.92 -12.96
C MET A 471 6.50 26.82 -12.85
N VAL A 472 5.92 27.24 -11.72
CA VAL A 472 4.47 27.29 -11.54
C VAL A 472 3.81 28.16 -12.60
N LEU A 473 4.36 29.35 -12.85
CA LEU A 473 3.84 30.27 -13.86
C LEU A 473 3.88 29.65 -15.25
N MET A 474 4.98 28.98 -15.61
CA MET A 474 5.14 28.35 -16.92
C MET A 474 4.15 27.19 -17.11
N GLU A 475 3.94 26.33 -16.12
CA GLU A 475 2.94 25.25 -16.21
C GLU A 475 1.51 25.80 -16.29
N LEU A 476 1.20 26.88 -15.57
CA LEU A 476 -0.08 27.57 -15.68
C LEU A 476 -0.29 28.22 -17.06
N GLN A 477 0.77 28.75 -17.69
CA GLN A 477 0.70 29.30 -19.05
C GLN A 477 0.29 28.23 -20.07
N LYS A 478 0.76 26.98 -19.93
CA LYS A 478 0.33 25.86 -20.79
C LYS A 478 -1.17 25.58 -20.71
N CYS A 479 -1.82 26.01 -19.63
CA CYS A 479 -3.24 25.76 -19.37
C CYS A 479 -4.16 26.89 -19.87
N ASN A 480 -3.61 28.01 -20.36
CA ASN A 480 -4.38 29.22 -20.74
C ASN A 480 -5.25 29.80 -19.59
N VAL A 481 -4.80 29.67 -18.34
CA VAL A 481 -5.59 30.05 -17.14
C VAL A 481 -5.25 31.44 -16.60
N LEU A 482 -4.18 32.07 -17.09
CA LEU A 482 -3.69 33.33 -16.53
C LEU A 482 -4.55 34.52 -16.97
N GLU A 483 -5.54 34.87 -16.15
CA GLU A 483 -6.25 36.15 -16.26
C GLU A 483 -6.03 37.09 -15.04
N ASP A 484 -5.72 36.57 -13.85
CA ASP A 484 -5.51 37.39 -12.64
C ASP A 484 -4.47 36.79 -11.68
N PHE A 485 -3.44 37.56 -11.32
CA PHE A 485 -2.41 37.20 -10.35
C PHE A 485 -2.39 38.21 -9.20
N LEU A 486 -2.43 37.72 -7.96
CA LEU A 486 -2.29 38.56 -6.77
C LEU A 486 -0.96 38.27 -6.06
N TYR A 487 -0.33 39.35 -5.62
CA TYR A 487 0.83 39.32 -4.74
C TYR A 487 0.44 39.87 -3.37
N THR A 488 0.66 39.09 -2.31
CA THR A 488 0.52 39.57 -0.92
C THR A 488 1.90 39.84 -0.32
N SER A 489 1.99 40.25 0.95
CA SER A 489 3.30 40.37 1.61
C SER A 489 3.99 39.01 1.81
N GLU A 490 3.24 37.90 1.83
CA GLU A 490 3.76 36.57 2.19
C GLU A 490 3.66 35.53 1.06
N GLU A 491 2.80 35.73 0.06
CA GLU A 491 2.43 34.69 -0.90
C GLU A 491 2.33 35.17 -2.35
N TYR A 492 2.46 34.20 -3.24
CA TYR A 492 2.08 34.23 -4.64
C TYR A 492 0.76 33.49 -4.81
N ILE A 493 -0.29 34.17 -5.28
CA ILE A 493 -1.61 33.56 -5.52
C ILE A 493 -1.99 33.69 -6.99
N TYR A 494 -2.11 32.55 -7.66
CA TYR A 494 -2.50 32.42 -9.05
C TYR A 494 -3.98 32.02 -9.12
N ARG A 495 -4.86 32.96 -9.49
CA ARG A 495 -6.29 32.62 -9.63
C ARG A 495 -6.51 31.77 -10.86
N VAL A 496 -7.45 30.84 -10.73
CA VAL A 496 -7.93 30.00 -11.81
C VAL A 496 -9.31 30.54 -12.22
N ASN A 497 -9.37 31.44 -13.21
CA ASN A 497 -10.62 32.01 -13.75
C ASN A 497 -11.06 31.25 -15.04
N PRO A 498 -12.36 31.20 -15.40
CA PRO A 498 -13.05 29.92 -15.55
C PRO A 498 -13.00 29.30 -16.95
N LEU A 499 -12.84 27.98 -16.96
CA LEU A 499 -13.62 27.10 -17.83
C LEU A 499 -15.12 27.47 -17.67
N LYS A 500 -15.64 28.34 -18.57
CA LYS A 500 -17.04 28.78 -18.70
C LYS A 500 -17.88 28.78 -17.40
N LEU A 501 -17.76 29.82 -16.59
CA LEU A 501 -18.75 30.14 -15.55
C LEU A 501 -19.14 31.62 -15.64
N HIS A 502 -20.43 31.88 -15.49
CA HIS A 502 -21.05 33.20 -15.58
C HIS A 502 -20.35 34.22 -14.66
N LYS A 503 -20.23 35.44 -15.20
CA LYS A 503 -19.68 36.64 -14.56
C LYS A 503 -20.20 36.79 -13.13
N GLU A 504 -19.30 36.76 -12.15
CA GLU A 504 -18.98 37.86 -11.22
C GLU A 504 -17.89 37.41 -10.24
N SER A 505 -17.02 38.34 -9.86
CA SER A 505 -15.63 38.15 -9.44
C SER A 505 -15.42 37.70 -7.97
N CYS A 506 -14.57 36.70 -7.74
CA CYS A 506 -14.30 36.13 -6.40
C CYS A 506 -13.04 36.66 -5.69
N LEU A 507 -12.89 37.97 -5.47
CA LEU A 507 -11.88 38.40 -4.46
C LEU A 507 -12.17 39.72 -3.75
N SER A 508 -13.45 39.90 -3.39
CA SER A 508 -13.89 40.86 -2.37
C SER A 508 -14.61 40.19 -1.18
N LEU A 509 -14.50 38.86 -1.00
CA LEU A 509 -15.28 38.10 0.00
C LEU A 509 -14.45 37.66 1.22
N TYR A 510 -13.88 38.61 1.97
CA TYR A 510 -13.35 38.34 3.31
C TYR A 510 -14.01 39.16 4.43
N HIS A 511 -14.94 40.05 4.11
CA HIS A 511 -15.86 40.66 5.06
C HIS A 511 -17.19 41.01 4.38
N GLU A 512 -18.01 39.99 4.16
CA GLU A 512 -19.48 40.01 4.32
C GLU A 512 -19.99 38.58 4.40
#